data_AF-A0A9Q0BUH1-F1
#
_entry.id   AF-A0A9Q0BUH1-F1
#
_cell.length_a   1.000
_cell.length_b   1.000
_cell.length_c   1.000
_cell.angle_alpha   90.00
_cell.angle_beta   90.00
_cell.angle_gamma   90.00
#
_symmetry.space_group_name_H-M   'P 1'
#
loop_
_entity.id
_entity.type
_entity.pdbx_description
1 polymer ?
#
loop_
_entity_poly.entity_id
_entity_poly.type
_entity_poly.pdbx_seq_one_letter_code
_entity_poly.pdbx_strand_id
1 'polypeptide(L)'
;MVLPIFPDACNAPKKNRNQCDILFCIQNYIYKNQVRTSEFLESYDSLKVGSITKNQFERGLSNMGVGKYLTQREMSILLERYTDPVDTNRVRWRNFADEIDTGVEEVIIYFVVYLLC
;
A
#
# COMPACT_ATOMS: atom_id res chain seq x y z
N MET A 1 0.95 15.35 26.14
CA MET A 1 0.68 14.02 25.55
C MET A 1 0.23 14.28 24.12
N VAL A 2 1.16 14.26 23.16
CA VAL A 2 0.82 14.46 21.75
C VAL A 2 0.18 13.16 21.29
N LEU A 3 -1.11 13.18 20.96
CA LEU A 3 -1.75 12.03 20.31
C LEU A 3 -0.99 11.77 19.01
N PRO A 4 -0.58 10.52 18.72
CA PRO A 4 0.02 10.22 17.42
C PRO A 4 -0.97 10.65 16.34
N ILE A 5 -0.55 11.60 15.52
CA ILE A 5 -1.38 12.34 14.56
C ILE A 5 -2.08 11.40 13.56
N PHE A 6 -1.54 10.19 13.44
CA PHE A 6 -2.26 9.03 12.92
C PHE A 6 -2.25 7.93 13.98
N PRO A 7 -3.42 7.54 14.53
CA PRO A 7 -3.54 6.27 15.24
C PRO A 7 -2.89 5.18 14.40
N ASP A 8 -2.38 4.14 15.05
CA ASP A 8 -1.81 3.01 14.33
C ASP A 8 -2.94 2.25 13.61
N ALA A 9 -3.37 2.79 12.46
CA ALA A 9 -4.48 2.30 11.66
C ALA A 9 -4.25 0.86 11.18
N CYS A 10 -3.00 0.43 11.18
CA CYS A 10 -2.59 -0.92 10.86
C CYS A 10 -2.68 -1.89 12.04
N ASN A 11 -2.60 -1.38 13.28
CA ASN A 11 -2.82 -2.15 14.51
C ASN A 11 -4.24 -2.03 15.09
N ALA A 12 -5.12 -1.26 14.45
CA ALA A 12 -6.53 -1.19 14.84
C ALA A 12 -7.24 -2.55 14.68
N PRO A 13 -8.27 -2.87 15.50
CA PRO A 13 -9.01 -4.13 15.41
C PRO A 13 -9.52 -4.39 13.98
N LYS A 14 -9.09 -5.50 13.38
CA LYS A 14 -9.31 -5.87 11.98
C LYS A 14 -10.76 -6.35 11.72
N LYS A 15 -11.79 -5.52 11.91
CA LYS A 15 -13.18 -5.92 11.59
C LYS A 15 -13.71 -5.13 10.39
N ASN A 16 -13.79 -5.82 9.24
CA ASN A 16 -14.45 -5.38 7.99
C ASN A 16 -13.92 -4.06 7.38
N ARG A 17 -12.60 -3.90 7.25
CA ARG A 17 -12.01 -2.79 6.48
C ARG A 17 -12.43 -2.85 5.00
N ASN A 18 -12.81 -1.70 4.45
CA ASN A 18 -13.08 -1.52 3.03
C ASN A 18 -11.79 -1.17 2.26
N GLN A 19 -11.88 -0.97 0.94
CA GLN A 19 -10.70 -0.65 0.09
C GLN A 19 -9.96 0.60 0.58
N CYS A 20 -10.67 1.69 0.86
CA CYS A 20 -10.07 2.94 1.32
C CYS A 20 -9.35 2.77 2.67
N ASP A 21 -9.96 2.03 3.61
CA ASP A 21 -9.34 1.76 4.92
C ASP A 21 -8.03 0.97 4.80
N ILE A 22 -7.98 0.02 3.85
CA ILE A 22 -6.79 -0.79 3.58
C ILE A 22 -5.69 0.10 3.00
N LEU A 23 -6.00 0.90 1.98
CA LEU A 23 -5.05 1.81 1.35
C LEU A 23 -4.51 2.84 2.35
N PHE A 24 -5.38 3.41 3.17
CA PHE A 24 -4.99 4.36 4.20
C PHE A 24 -4.05 3.75 5.26
N CYS A 25 -4.28 2.49 5.68
CA CYS A 25 -3.32 1.80 6.54
C CYS A 25 -1.95 1.66 5.83
N ILE A 26 -1.93 1.19 4.58
CA ILE A 26 -0.69 0.99 3.83
C ILE A 26 0.07 2.32 3.67
N GLN A 27 -0.62 3.39 3.25
CA GLN A 27 -0.05 4.73 3.10
C GLN A 27 0.53 5.26 4.43
N ASN A 28 -0.21 5.13 5.53
CA ASN A 28 0.25 5.54 6.86
C ASN A 28 1.50 4.76 7.30
N TYR A 29 1.54 3.45 7.04
CA TYR A 29 2.72 2.63 7.33
C TYR A 29 3.93 3.09 6.51
N ILE A 30 3.75 3.27 5.20
CA ILE A 30 4.82 3.66 4.27
C ILE A 30 5.38 5.04 4.61
N TYR A 31 4.50 6.00 4.88
CA TYR A 31 4.89 7.34 5.32
C TYR A 31 5.72 7.30 6.61
N LYS A 32 5.21 6.61 7.65
CA LYS A 32 5.89 6.51 8.95
C LYS A 32 7.26 5.84 8.85
N ASN A 33 7.42 4.89 7.93
CA ASN A 33 8.65 4.10 7.79
C ASN A 33 9.53 4.54 6.62
N GLN A 34 9.16 5.61 5.89
CA GLN A 34 9.86 6.12 4.70
C GLN A 34 10.15 5.02 3.67
N VAL A 35 9.18 4.13 3.46
CA VAL A 35 9.30 3.01 2.52
C VAL A 35 9.01 3.54 1.10
N ARG A 36 9.70 3.02 0.10
CA ARG A 36 9.39 3.28 -1.32
C ARG A 36 8.82 2.02 -1.95
N THR A 37 7.55 2.06 -2.34
CA THR A 37 6.83 0.88 -2.81
C THR A 37 7.51 0.22 -4.02
N SER A 38 8.00 1.04 -4.94
CA SER A 38 8.69 0.59 -6.15
C SER A 38 9.93 -0.25 -5.88
N GLU A 39 10.74 0.09 -4.86
CA GLU A 39 11.99 -0.63 -4.55
C GLU A 39 11.76 -2.11 -4.21
N PHE A 40 10.57 -2.47 -3.73
CA PHE A 40 10.22 -3.84 -3.36
C PHE A 40 9.51 -4.61 -4.47
N LEU A 41 8.85 -3.93 -5.40
CA LEU A 41 8.01 -4.56 -6.43
C LEU A 41 8.69 -4.59 -7.81
N GLU A 42 9.53 -3.60 -8.12
CA GLU A 42 10.17 -3.46 -9.43
C GLU A 42 11.09 -4.64 -9.77
N SER A 43 11.76 -5.23 -8.76
CA SER A 43 12.64 -6.39 -8.97
C SER A 43 11.93 -7.63 -9.53
N TYR A 44 10.61 -7.73 -9.35
CA TYR A 44 9.79 -8.82 -9.89
C TYR A 44 9.32 -8.56 -11.33
N ASP A 45 9.47 -7.34 -11.86
CA ASP A 45 9.05 -6.89 -13.19
C ASP A 45 10.25 -6.57 -14.09
N SER A 46 11.14 -7.54 -14.29
CA SER A 46 12.37 -7.37 -15.08
C SER A 46 12.13 -6.94 -16.53
N LEU A 47 10.96 -7.28 -17.09
CA LEU A 47 10.54 -6.89 -18.44
C LEU A 47 9.88 -5.51 -18.50
N LYS A 48 9.72 -4.83 -17.37
CA LYS A 48 9.11 -3.49 -17.25
C LYS A 48 7.72 -3.40 -17.88
N VAL A 49 6.93 -4.46 -17.75
CA VAL A 49 5.57 -4.56 -18.31
C VAL A 49 4.57 -3.81 -17.41
N GLY A 50 4.91 -3.61 -16.13
CA GLY A 50 4.06 -2.93 -15.17
C GLY A 50 3.10 -3.83 -14.41
N SER A 51 3.22 -5.16 -14.60
CA SER A 51 2.44 -6.15 -13.85
C SER A 51 3.31 -7.33 -13.41
N ILE A 52 2.97 -7.94 -12.27
CA ILE A 52 3.66 -9.10 -11.68
C ILE A 52 2.63 -10.15 -11.25
N THR A 53 3.05 -11.38 -10.97
CA THR A 53 2.11 -12.41 -10.51
C THR A 53 1.54 -12.08 -9.12
N LYS A 54 0.34 -12.59 -8.79
CA LYS A 54 -0.27 -12.42 -7.46
C LYS A 54 0.66 -12.81 -6.31
N ASN A 55 1.34 -13.95 -6.45
CA ASN A 55 2.30 -14.44 -5.44
C ASN A 55 3.51 -13.51 -5.26
N GLN A 56 4.02 -12.91 -6.35
CA GLN A 56 5.11 -11.94 -6.26
C GLN A 56 4.65 -10.66 -5.58
N PHE A 57 3.43 -10.20 -5.87
CA PHE A 57 2.83 -9.05 -5.20
C PHE A 57 2.67 -9.27 -3.69
N GLU A 58 2.11 -10.41 -3.27
CA GLU A 58 1.99 -10.78 -1.85
C GLU A 58 3.34 -10.85 -1.13
N ARG A 59 4.35 -11.45 -1.77
CA ARG A 59 5.73 -11.49 -1.24
C ARG A 59 6.33 -10.09 -1.16
N GLY A 60 6.10 -9.26 -2.16
CA GLY A 60 6.52 -7.85 -2.17
C GLY A 60 5.97 -7.10 -0.97
N LEU A 61 4.65 -7.15 -0.74
CA LEU A 61 4.01 -6.53 0.43
C LEU A 61 4.51 -7.10 1.76
N SER A 62 4.84 -8.39 1.81
CA SER A 62 5.42 -9.02 3.00
C SER A 62 6.84 -8.49 3.27
N ASN A 63 7.68 -8.38 2.24
CA ASN A 63 9.05 -7.84 2.33
C ASN A 63 9.06 -6.35 2.66
N MET A 64 8.07 -5.60 2.19
CA MET A 64 7.85 -4.20 2.58
C MET A 64 7.51 -4.05 4.07
N GLY A 65 7.15 -5.12 4.77
CA GLY A 65 6.76 -5.11 6.18
C GLY A 65 5.28 -4.80 6.42
N VAL A 66 4.49 -4.53 5.38
CA VAL A 66 3.06 -4.21 5.49
C VAL A 66 2.17 -5.46 5.51
N GLY A 67 2.64 -6.59 4.97
CA GLY A 67 1.85 -7.83 4.85
C GLY A 67 1.25 -8.33 6.17
N LYS A 68 1.94 -8.16 7.30
CA LYS A 68 1.45 -8.56 8.64
C LYS A 68 0.20 -7.79 9.10
N TYR A 69 -0.02 -6.59 8.55
CA TYR A 69 -1.19 -5.77 8.86
C TYR A 69 -2.39 -6.10 7.99
N LEU A 70 -2.22 -6.93 6.95
CA LEU A 70 -3.28 -7.35 6.04
C LEU A 70 -3.78 -8.75 6.43
N THR A 71 -5.09 -8.94 6.40
CA THR A 71 -5.71 -10.27 6.42
C THR A 71 -5.74 -10.86 5.01
N GLN A 72 -5.97 -12.17 4.91
CA GLN A 72 -6.15 -12.82 3.60
C GLN A 72 -7.29 -12.18 2.79
N ARG A 73 -8.40 -11.80 3.44
CA ARG A 73 -9.51 -11.10 2.78
C ARG A 73 -9.08 -9.75 2.20
N GLU A 74 -8.34 -8.97 2.98
CA GLU A 74 -7.86 -7.64 2.55
C GLU A 74 -6.83 -7.77 1.43
N MET A 75 -5.99 -8.82 1.48
CA MET A 75 -5.11 -9.16 0.36
C MET A 75 -5.92 -9.46 -0.90
N SER A 76 -6.96 -10.30 -0.82
CA SER A 76 -7.83 -10.59 -1.97
C SER A 76 -8.47 -9.33 -2.55
N ILE A 77 -8.90 -8.39 -1.70
CA ILE A 77 -9.45 -7.10 -2.13
C ILE A 77 -8.42 -6.27 -2.92
N LEU A 78 -7.17 -6.23 -2.47
CA LEU A 78 -6.09 -5.55 -3.21
C LEU A 78 -5.80 -6.24 -4.53
N LEU A 79 -5.70 -7.58 -4.53
CA LEU A 79 -5.45 -8.36 -5.74
C LEU A 79 -6.55 -8.11 -6.77
N GLU A 80 -7.82 -8.08 -6.36
CA GLU A 80 -8.95 -7.79 -7.23
C GLU A 80 -8.90 -6.36 -7.79
N ARG A 81 -8.67 -5.34 -6.93
CA ARG A 81 -8.60 -3.93 -7.35
C ARG A 81 -7.52 -3.68 -8.40
N TYR A 82 -6.36 -4.29 -8.25
CA TYR A 82 -5.20 -4.09 -9.14
C TYR A 82 -5.00 -5.23 -10.13
N THR A 83 -5.98 -6.11 -10.33
CA THR A 83 -5.89 -7.16 -11.35
C THR A 83 -5.65 -6.55 -12.73
N ASP A 84 -4.78 -7.21 -13.51
CA ASP A 84 -4.56 -6.86 -14.90
C ASP A 84 -5.76 -7.30 -15.75
N PRO A 85 -6.41 -6.40 -16.50
CA PRO A 85 -7.59 -6.74 -17.30
C PRO A 85 -7.26 -7.66 -18.48
N VAL A 86 -6.00 -7.76 -18.89
CA VAL A 86 -5.54 -8.61 -19.99
C VAL A 86 -5.12 -9.99 -19.49
N ASP A 87 -4.43 -10.06 -18.35
CA ASP A 87 -4.03 -11.31 -17.70
C ASP A 87 -4.44 -11.33 -16.22
N THR A 88 -5.56 -11.99 -15.93
CA THR A 88 -6.15 -12.01 -14.58
C THR A 88 -5.30 -12.74 -13.52
N ASN A 89 -4.19 -13.36 -13.91
CA ASN A 89 -3.20 -13.93 -12.98
C ASN A 89 -2.13 -12.92 -12.55
N ARG A 90 -2.16 -11.71 -13.11
CA ARG A 90 -1.21 -10.63 -12.84
C ARG A 90 -1.89 -9.45 -12.15
N VAL A 91 -1.05 -8.68 -11.46
CA VAL A 91 -1.40 -7.50 -10.68
C VAL A 91 -0.60 -6.33 -11.23
N ARG A 92 -1.27 -5.24 -11.59
CA ARG A 92 -0.68 -4.00 -12.08
C ARG A 92 -0.03 -3.22 -10.93
N TRP A 93 1.13 -3.68 -10.49
CA TRP A 93 1.82 -3.17 -9.30
C TRP A 93 2.19 -1.69 -9.41
N ARG A 94 2.42 -1.16 -10.64
CA ARG A 94 2.72 0.26 -10.84
C ARG A 94 1.55 1.15 -10.44
N ASN A 95 0.32 0.79 -10.84
CA ASN A 95 -0.88 1.50 -10.42
C ASN A 95 -1.07 1.48 -8.89
N PHE A 96 -0.74 0.36 -8.25
CA PHE A 96 -0.73 0.28 -6.79
C PHE A 96 0.32 1.21 -6.19
N ALA A 97 1.56 1.16 -6.67
CA ALA A 97 2.65 1.99 -6.18
C ALA A 97 2.34 3.49 -6.34
N ASP A 98 1.86 3.90 -7.51
CA ASP A 98 1.50 5.28 -7.80
C ASP A 98 0.40 5.78 -6.83
N GLU A 99 -0.65 5.00 -6.59
CA GLU A 99 -1.76 5.39 -5.69
C GLU A 99 -1.31 5.46 -4.22
N ILE A 100 -0.44 4.56 -3.81
CA ILE A 100 0.10 4.53 -2.46
C ILE A 100 1.09 5.69 -2.24
N ASP A 101 2.02 5.89 -3.15
CA ASP A 101 3.08 6.89 -3.01
C ASP A 101 2.51 8.32 -3.21
N THR A 102 1.57 8.53 -4.15
CA THR A 102 0.88 9.83 -4.34
C THR A 102 0.03 10.19 -3.12
N GLY A 103 -0.69 9.23 -2.54
CA GLY A 103 -1.49 9.50 -1.34
C GLY A 103 -0.65 9.89 -0.13
N VAL A 104 0.61 9.43 -0.05
CA VAL A 104 1.56 9.89 0.97
C VAL A 104 1.94 11.36 0.76
N GLU A 105 2.14 11.80 -0.48
CA GLU A 105 2.43 13.21 -0.78
C GLU A 105 1.27 14.13 -0.34
N GLU A 106 0.03 13.72 -0.58
CA GLU A 106 -1.14 14.49 -0.11
C GLU A 106 -1.16 14.58 1.42
N VAL A 107 -0.95 13.46 2.13
CA VAL A 107 -0.90 13.44 3.60
C VAL A 107 0.25 14.31 4.14
N ILE A 108 1.40 14.33 3.47
CA ILE A 108 2.52 15.22 3.78
C ILE A 108 2.12 16.68 3.58
N ILE A 109 1.46 17.02 2.46
CA ILE A 109 1.01 18.40 2.20
C ILE A 109 0.06 18.85 3.30
N TYR A 110 -0.93 18.03 3.69
CA TYR A 110 -1.81 18.35 4.81
C TYR A 110 -1.02 18.51 6.12
N PHE A 111 -0.04 17.66 6.41
CA PHE A 111 0.74 17.77 7.64
C PHE A 111 1.67 19.00 7.66
N VAL A 112 2.36 19.29 6.56
CA VAL A 112 3.29 20.42 6.41
C VAL A 112 2.52 21.74 6.42
N VAL A 113 1.38 21.83 5.75
CA VAL A 113 0.53 23.03 5.73
C VAL A 113 -0.12 23.28 7.09
N TYR A 114 -0.51 22.24 7.84
CA TYR A 114 -1.16 22.40 9.15
C TYR A 114 -0.18 22.54 10.33
N LEU A 115 1.11 22.18 10.20
CA LEU A 115 2.12 22.41 11.25
C LEU A 115 3.00 23.65 11.03
N LEU A 116 3.03 24.23 9.82
CA LEU A 116 3.81 25.45 9.52
C LEU A 116 2.97 26.74 9.43
N CYS A 117 1.67 26.68 9.72
CA CYS A 117 0.78 27.82 9.95
C CYS A 117 0.33 27.84 11.41
#